data_AF-A0A3B4AGF2-F1
#
_entry.id   AF-A0A3B4AGF2-F1
#
_cell.length_a   1.000
_cell.length_b   1.000
_cell.length_c   1.000
_cell.angle_alpha   90.00
_cell.angle_beta   90.00
_cell.angle_gamma   90.00
#
_symmetry.space_group_name_H-M   'P 1'
#
loop_
_entity.id
_entity.type
_entity.pdbx_description
1 polymer ?
#
loop_
_entity_poly.entity_id
_entity_poly.type
_entity_poly.pdbx_seq_one_letter_code
_entity_poly.pdbx_strand_id
1 'polypeptide(L)'
;MFVKNGNCNFFSQKLTFNTLVVPSQPIIAPVGSDVTLPCQLDPVKDLRDMMVGWVRHDLTPGYIHIRNNHLDFLIDQNSLYLGRTSVSESRLQQGDMSLSLTRVRVSDGGKYSYFKCP
;
A
#
# COMPACT_ATOMS: atom_id res chain seq x y z
N MET A 1 6.98 5.58 2.70
CA MET A 1 7.91 5.32 1.59
C MET A 1 8.85 6.51 1.48
N PHE A 2 10.15 6.28 1.28
CA PHE A 2 11.13 7.33 0.97
C PHE A 2 11.80 7.01 -0.37
N VAL A 3 11.96 8.03 -1.21
CA VAL A 3 12.70 7.93 -2.47
C VAL A 3 14.11 8.43 -2.18
N LYS A 4 15.11 7.55 -2.26
CA LYS A 4 16.45 7.84 -1.73
C LYS A 4 17.34 8.60 -2.71
N ASN A 5 18.05 9.58 -2.15
CA ASN A 5 19.51 9.65 -2.23
C ASN A 5 20.03 9.80 -0.78
N GLY A 6 20.95 8.92 -0.33
CA GLY A 6 21.55 8.99 1.03
C GLY A 6 20.87 8.14 2.15
N ASN A 7 21.57 7.92 3.27
CA ASN A 7 21.17 7.07 4.42
C ASN A 7 20.55 7.91 5.58
N CYS A 8 19.95 7.38 6.67
CA CYS A 8 20.14 6.11 7.40
C CYS A 8 18.84 5.56 8.10
N ASN A 9 18.96 4.76 9.17
CA ASN A 9 17.96 3.77 9.66
C ASN A 9 17.29 4.10 11.02
N PHE A 10 16.19 3.39 11.39
CA PHE A 10 16.01 2.59 12.65
C PHE A 10 14.62 1.85 12.72
N PHE A 11 14.32 1.12 13.82
CA PHE A 11 13.14 0.23 14.08
C PHE A 11 12.21 0.81 15.21
N SER A 12 11.15 0.21 15.81
CA SER A 12 10.45 -1.12 15.86
C SER A 12 8.95 -0.91 16.26
N GLN A 13 8.02 -1.83 16.63
CA GLN A 13 8.01 -3.27 17.03
C GLN A 13 6.61 -3.96 16.77
N LYS A 14 5.94 -4.62 17.75
CA LYS A 14 4.60 -5.29 17.64
C LYS A 14 3.74 -5.14 18.92
N LEU A 15 2.40 -5.14 18.77
CA LEU A 15 1.37 -5.55 19.75
C LEU A 15 0.14 -6.08 18.98
N THR A 16 -0.65 -7.02 19.55
CA THR A 16 -1.52 -7.91 18.76
C THR A 16 -3.02 -7.56 18.78
N PHE A 17 -3.58 -7.16 17.64
CA PHE A 17 -5.02 -7.10 17.33
C PHE A 17 -5.21 -7.25 15.80
N ASN A 18 -5.65 -8.42 15.30
CA ASN A 18 -5.77 -8.76 13.86
C ASN A 18 -4.72 -8.05 12.97
N THR A 19 -3.46 -8.23 13.36
CA THR A 19 -2.37 -7.33 13.00
C THR A 19 -2.04 -7.40 11.52
N LEU A 20 -1.92 -6.23 10.89
CA LEU A 20 -1.24 -6.13 9.61
C LEU A 20 0.26 -6.03 9.87
N VAL A 21 1.02 -6.94 9.28
CA VAL A 21 2.48 -7.00 9.36
C VAL A 21 3.05 -5.98 8.36
N VAL A 22 3.36 -4.81 8.90
CA VAL A 22 3.96 -3.67 8.19
C VAL A 22 5.47 -3.65 8.48
N PRO A 23 6.34 -3.26 7.52
CA PRO A 23 7.76 -3.10 7.79
C PRO A 23 8.06 -2.14 8.94
N SER A 24 8.90 -2.57 9.87
CA SER A 24 9.41 -1.74 10.97
C SER A 24 10.45 -0.70 10.52
N GLN A 25 10.96 -0.82 9.29
CA GLN A 25 11.84 0.15 8.65
C GLN A 25 11.15 0.80 7.45
N PRO A 26 11.44 2.08 7.14
CA PRO A 26 10.86 2.74 5.98
C PRO A 26 11.33 2.14 4.65
N ILE A 27 10.38 1.83 3.78
CA ILE A 27 10.64 1.30 2.45
C ILE A 27 11.30 2.36 1.57
N ILE A 28 12.35 1.94 0.88
CA ILE A 28 13.25 2.75 0.06
C ILE A 28 13.13 2.27 -1.39
N ALA A 29 12.96 3.20 -2.33
CA ALA A 29 12.97 2.90 -3.76
C ALA A 29 13.80 3.95 -4.55
N PRO A 30 14.52 3.53 -5.61
CA PRO A 30 15.03 4.44 -6.64
C PRO A 30 13.91 5.14 -7.42
N VAL A 31 14.23 6.25 -8.07
CA VAL A 31 13.35 6.85 -9.10
C VAL A 31 13.32 5.93 -10.33
N GLY A 32 12.15 5.77 -10.93
CA GLY A 32 11.93 4.96 -12.14
C GLY A 32 11.75 3.47 -11.89
N SER A 33 12.10 2.94 -10.72
CA SER A 33 11.86 1.52 -10.38
C SER A 33 10.39 1.26 -10.07
N ASP A 34 10.04 -0.02 -9.97
CA ASP A 34 8.81 -0.45 -9.30
C ASP A 34 9.11 -0.79 -7.83
N VAL A 35 8.07 -0.85 -6.99
CA VAL A 35 8.17 -1.18 -5.55
C VAL A 35 6.91 -1.93 -5.09
N THR A 36 7.01 -2.68 -4.00
CA THR A 36 5.84 -3.17 -3.25
C THR A 36 5.85 -2.58 -1.85
N LEU A 37 4.71 -2.09 -1.38
CA LEU A 37 4.47 -1.67 0.00
C LEU A 37 3.77 -2.82 0.74
N PRO A 38 4.46 -3.63 1.55
CA PRO A 38 3.89 -4.88 2.01
C PRO A 38 2.94 -4.69 3.19
N CYS A 39 1.86 -5.46 3.19
CA CYS A 39 0.78 -5.39 4.17
C CYS A 39 0.03 -6.73 4.26
N GLN A 40 0.51 -7.60 5.14
CA GLN A 40 0.04 -8.99 5.31
C GLN A 40 -0.80 -9.14 6.58
N LEU A 41 -1.96 -9.79 6.52
CA LEU A 41 -2.75 -10.13 7.72
C LEU A 41 -2.14 -11.29 8.52
N ASP A 42 -2.13 -11.11 9.84
CA ASP A 42 -1.75 -12.07 10.88
C ASP A 42 -2.87 -12.08 11.95
N PRO A 43 -3.78 -13.09 11.97
CA PRO A 43 -3.82 -14.28 11.12
C PRO A 43 -4.33 -14.01 9.69
N VAL A 44 -3.95 -14.91 8.76
CA VAL A 44 -4.40 -14.91 7.35
C VAL A 44 -5.93 -15.02 7.25
N LYS A 45 -6.54 -14.20 6.39
CA LYS A 45 -7.95 -14.27 5.99
C LYS A 45 -8.10 -13.81 4.53
N ASP A 46 -9.00 -14.42 3.77
CA ASP A 46 -9.37 -13.95 2.43
C ASP A 46 -9.97 -12.52 2.46
N LEU A 47 -9.49 -11.66 1.57
CA LEU A 47 -9.86 -10.25 1.43
C LEU A 47 -10.51 -9.91 0.08
N ARG A 48 -10.77 -10.89 -0.80
CA ARG A 48 -11.29 -10.61 -2.16
C ARG A 48 -12.71 -10.03 -2.16
N ASP A 49 -13.52 -10.46 -1.21
CA ASP A 49 -14.89 -9.99 -0.93
C ASP A 49 -14.94 -8.76 0.02
N MET A 50 -13.81 -8.06 0.23
CA MET A 50 -13.75 -6.86 1.07
C MET A 50 -13.39 -5.62 0.26
N MET A 51 -13.88 -4.46 0.70
CA MET A 51 -13.35 -3.18 0.25
C MET A 51 -11.98 -2.95 0.91
N VAL A 52 -10.92 -2.98 0.11
CA VAL A 52 -9.54 -2.73 0.54
C VAL A 52 -8.97 -1.52 -0.18
N GLY A 53 -8.10 -0.76 0.48
CA GLY A 53 -7.51 0.41 -0.17
C GLY A 53 -6.32 1.02 0.55
N TRP A 54 -5.71 1.99 -0.14
CA TRP A 54 -4.52 2.70 0.29
C TRP A 54 -4.73 4.21 0.13
N VAL A 55 -4.25 4.97 1.13
CA VAL A 55 -4.50 6.40 1.31
C VAL A 55 -3.20 7.14 1.58
N ARG A 56 -3.06 8.32 1.00
CA ARG A 56 -2.10 9.35 1.36
C ARG A 56 -2.85 10.57 1.90
N HIS A 57 -2.70 10.83 3.20
CA HIS A 57 -3.39 11.95 3.87
C HIS A 57 -2.83 13.33 3.50
N ASP A 58 -1.71 13.38 2.78
CA ASP A 58 -1.07 14.59 2.25
C ASP A 58 -1.46 14.89 0.78
N LEU A 59 -2.46 14.17 0.23
CA LEU A 59 -2.98 14.37 -1.13
C LEU A 59 -4.50 14.57 -1.13
N THR A 60 -4.99 15.29 -2.15
CA THR A 60 -6.41 15.48 -2.43
C THR A 60 -6.69 15.12 -3.90
N PRO A 61 -7.56 14.13 -4.21
CA PRO A 61 -8.13 13.16 -3.28
C PRO A 61 -7.03 12.28 -2.66
N GLY A 62 -7.25 11.80 -1.43
CA GLY A 62 -6.25 11.04 -0.68
C GLY A 62 -6.16 9.56 -1.07
N TYR A 63 -7.18 9.00 -1.73
CA TYR A 63 -7.21 7.60 -2.14
C TYR A 63 -6.23 7.36 -3.29
N ILE A 64 -5.20 6.55 -3.07
CA ILE A 64 -4.20 6.23 -4.12
C ILE A 64 -4.48 4.90 -4.82
N HIS A 65 -5.29 4.03 -4.21
CA HIS A 65 -5.83 2.80 -4.81
C HIS A 65 -7.00 2.30 -3.95
N ILE A 66 -8.08 1.85 -4.57
CA ILE A 66 -9.22 1.20 -3.93
C ILE A 66 -9.60 -0.03 -4.76
N ARG A 67 -9.92 -1.13 -4.10
CA ARG A 67 -10.52 -2.33 -4.70
C ARG A 67 -11.67 -2.82 -3.83
N ASN A 68 -12.76 -3.25 -4.45
CA ASN A 68 -13.98 -3.69 -3.77
C ASN A 68 -14.65 -4.76 -4.63
N ASN A 69 -15.00 -5.91 -4.04
CA ASN A 69 -15.63 -7.06 -4.72
C ASN A 69 -14.98 -7.37 -6.08
N HIS A 70 -13.70 -7.73 -6.03
CA HIS A 70 -12.83 -8.03 -7.19
C HIS A 70 -12.57 -6.90 -8.21
N LEU A 71 -13.17 -5.71 -8.06
CA LEU A 71 -13.04 -4.60 -9.01
C LEU A 71 -12.26 -3.42 -8.42
N ASP A 72 -11.41 -2.80 -9.24
CA ASP A 72 -10.64 -1.61 -8.86
C ASP A 72 -11.50 -0.34 -9.04
N PHE A 73 -11.63 0.46 -7.98
CA PHE A 73 -12.49 1.66 -7.95
C PHE A 73 -11.69 2.92 -8.28
N LEU A 74 -11.77 3.33 -9.55
CA LEU A 74 -10.91 4.38 -10.13
C LEU A 74 -11.46 5.82 -10.01
N ILE A 75 -12.75 5.99 -9.68
CA ILE A 75 -13.47 7.28 -9.79
C ILE A 75 -12.85 8.37 -8.90
N ASP A 76 -12.62 8.07 -7.62
CA ASP A 76 -12.01 9.00 -6.65
C ASP A 76 -10.50 8.75 -6.46
N GLN A 77 -9.87 7.99 -7.36
CA GLN A 77 -8.45 7.67 -7.26
C GLN A 77 -7.58 8.86 -7.67
N ASN A 78 -6.56 9.15 -6.88
CA ASN A 78 -5.61 10.22 -7.16
C ASN A 78 -4.89 10.00 -8.50
N SER A 79 -4.97 10.99 -9.39
CA SER A 79 -4.42 10.92 -10.76
C SER A 79 -2.90 10.76 -10.83
N LEU A 80 -2.16 11.02 -9.75
CA LEU A 80 -0.72 10.74 -9.66
C LEU A 80 -0.41 9.24 -9.54
N TYR A 81 -1.41 8.42 -9.22
CA TYR A 81 -1.32 6.97 -8.96
C TYR A 81 -2.16 6.10 -9.91
N LEU A 82 -3.13 6.69 -10.61
CA LEU A 82 -3.93 6.03 -11.64
C LEU A 82 -3.02 5.34 -12.69
N GLY A 83 -3.30 4.07 -13.00
CA GLY A 83 -2.48 3.28 -13.92
C GLY A 83 -1.04 3.00 -13.45
N ARG A 84 -0.74 3.23 -12.16
CA ARG A 84 0.58 2.94 -11.56
C ARG A 84 0.51 1.98 -10.37
N THR A 85 -0.62 1.92 -9.68
CA THR A 85 -0.86 1.04 -8.51
C THR A 85 -1.66 -0.20 -8.85
N SER A 86 -1.39 -1.32 -8.17
CA SER A 86 -2.29 -2.48 -8.13
C SER A 86 -2.12 -3.30 -6.85
N VAL A 87 -3.16 -4.07 -6.49
CA VAL A 87 -3.10 -5.14 -5.49
C VAL A 87 -3.47 -6.46 -6.18
N SER A 88 -2.77 -7.54 -5.84
CA SER A 88 -2.95 -8.84 -6.51
C SER A 88 -4.06 -9.65 -5.86
N GLU A 89 -4.99 -10.18 -6.66
CA GLU A 89 -6.14 -10.94 -6.17
C GLU A 89 -5.76 -12.27 -5.50
N SER A 90 -4.77 -13.00 -6.04
CA SER A 90 -4.25 -14.22 -5.42
C SER A 90 -3.45 -13.95 -4.15
N ARG A 91 -2.97 -12.72 -3.94
CA ARG A 91 -2.39 -12.26 -2.67
C ARG A 91 -3.50 -11.90 -1.67
N LEU A 92 -4.57 -11.23 -2.09
CA LEU A 92 -5.74 -10.95 -1.23
C LEU A 92 -6.41 -12.24 -0.71
N GLN A 93 -6.43 -13.32 -1.49
CA GLN A 93 -6.87 -14.64 -1.02
C GLN A 93 -6.06 -15.16 0.18
N GLN A 94 -4.80 -14.74 0.29
CA GLN A 94 -3.86 -15.11 1.35
C GLN A 94 -3.72 -14.01 2.43
N GLY A 95 -4.67 -13.07 2.47
CA GLY A 95 -4.66 -11.94 3.41
C GLY A 95 -3.57 -10.90 3.14
N ASP A 96 -2.92 -10.96 1.98
CA ASP A 96 -1.91 -10.02 1.55
C ASP A 96 -2.52 -8.90 0.68
N MET A 97 -2.63 -7.71 1.27
CA MET A 97 -3.11 -6.48 0.60
C MET A 97 -1.97 -5.53 0.19
N SER A 98 -0.75 -6.07 0.01
CA SER A 98 0.44 -5.33 -0.42
C SER A 98 0.20 -4.55 -1.72
N LEU A 99 0.51 -3.26 -1.72
CA LEU A 99 0.38 -2.37 -2.87
C LEU A 99 1.62 -2.46 -3.76
N SER A 100 1.46 -2.91 -5.00
CA SER A 100 2.46 -2.71 -6.06
C SER A 100 2.35 -1.27 -6.58
N LEU A 101 3.46 -0.55 -6.69
CA LEU A 101 3.54 0.81 -7.25
C LEU A 101 4.65 0.89 -8.29
N THR A 102 4.30 1.30 -9.51
CA THR A 102 5.21 1.30 -10.67
C THR A 102 5.78 2.67 -11.02
N ARG A 103 6.97 2.68 -11.63
CA ARG A 103 7.66 3.86 -12.19
C ARG A 103 7.76 5.00 -11.16
N VAL A 104 8.37 4.69 -10.02
CA VAL A 104 8.44 5.54 -8.82
C VAL A 104 8.98 6.94 -9.13
N ARG A 105 8.34 7.96 -8.56
CA ARG A 105 8.64 9.38 -8.69
C ARG A 105 9.05 9.96 -7.36
N VAL A 106 9.84 11.04 -7.33
CA VAL A 106 10.22 11.73 -6.08
C VAL A 106 8.98 12.17 -5.27
N SER A 107 7.89 12.54 -5.95
CA SER A 107 6.57 12.86 -5.35
C SER A 107 5.94 11.70 -4.57
N ASP A 108 6.33 10.45 -4.82
CA ASP A 108 5.82 9.27 -4.11
C ASP A 108 6.47 9.10 -2.73
N GLY A 109 7.46 9.93 -2.37
CA GLY A 109 7.91 10.06 -0.98
C GLY A 109 6.77 10.55 -0.08
N GLY A 110 6.50 9.85 1.02
CA GLY A 110 5.39 10.18 1.92
C GLY A 110 5.01 9.08 2.91
N LYS A 111 4.03 9.38 3.77
CA LYS A 111 3.37 8.40 4.65
C LYS A 111 2.18 7.78 3.92
N TYR A 112 2.04 6.48 4.04
CA TYR A 112 1.01 5.68 3.37
C TYR A 112 0.21 4.96 4.44
N SER A 113 -1.11 5.06 4.36
CA SER A 113 -2.07 4.33 5.19
C SER A 113 -2.79 3.30 4.33
N TYR A 114 -3.31 2.25 4.96
CA TYR A 114 -4.20 1.27 4.35
C TYR A 114 -5.53 1.24 5.10
N PHE A 115 -6.56 0.66 4.49
CA PHE A 115 -7.81 0.31 5.16
C PHE A 115 -8.41 -0.95 4.56
N LYS A 116 -9.27 -1.60 5.35
CA LYS A 116 -10.16 -2.69 4.89
C LYS A 116 -11.51 -2.59 5.60
N CYS A 117 -12.59 -2.70 4.85
CA CYS A 117 -13.96 -2.73 5.35
C CYS A 117 -14.61 -4.07 4.97
N PRO A 118 -15.42 -4.67 5.86
CA PRO A 118 -16.36 -5.73 5.49
C PRO A 118 -17.44 -5.23 4.51
#